data_AF-A0A843SLB3-F1
#
_entry.id   AF-A0A843SLB3-F1
#
_cell.length_a   1.000
_cell.length_b   1.000
_cell.length_c   1.000
_cell.angle_alpha   90.00
_cell.angle_beta   90.00
_cell.angle_gamma   90.00
#
_symmetry.space_group_name_H-M   'P 1'
#
loop_
_entity.id
_entity.type
_entity.pdbx_description
1 polymer ?
#
loop_
_entity_poly.entity_id
_entity_poly.type
_entity_poly.pdbx_seq_one_letter_code
_entity_poly.pdbx_strand_id
1 'polypeptide(L)'
;MRINQKYVLPLAALLGATTIGVASLLAYKARAEQDQVDFITNFYKGYLSTPARRTPPAGSFYSAELEALLATNHELCGKLARNDEICGYDADGDVLLDAQETAPGLDFNKAGFKAVHAGKARVDASFNVFPVQGKNYQRQIRFVLKLEDAGWRVDNMLFGTNGAYTDANAMRMDIQHENETLLARAQANSVATVRASSLP
;
A
#
# COMPACT_ATOMS: atom_id res chain seq x y z
N MET A 1 41.61 -40.89 -28.02
CA MET A 1 41.51 -39.42 -27.80
C MET A 1 41.87 -39.14 -26.34
N ARG A 2 43.02 -38.49 -26.05
CA ARG A 2 43.41 -38.14 -24.66
C ARG A 2 42.92 -36.72 -24.37
N ILE A 3 41.91 -36.59 -23.50
CA ILE A 3 41.44 -35.28 -23.04
C ILE A 3 42.51 -34.67 -22.14
N ASN A 4 42.93 -33.44 -22.45
CA ASN A 4 44.03 -32.77 -21.78
C ASN A 4 43.56 -32.21 -20.42
N GLN A 5 43.82 -32.95 -19.34
CA GLN A 5 43.35 -32.65 -17.97
C GLN A 5 43.71 -31.24 -17.47
N LYS A 6 44.77 -30.62 -18.00
CA LYS A 6 45.20 -29.25 -17.65
C LYS A 6 44.16 -28.17 -17.92
N TYR A 7 43.23 -28.40 -18.85
CA TYR A 7 42.18 -27.43 -19.19
C TYR A 7 40.80 -27.80 -18.66
N VAL A 8 40.59 -29.04 -18.22
CA VAL A 8 39.29 -29.54 -17.72
C VAL A 8 38.99 -29.00 -16.32
N LEU A 9 39.99 -28.98 -15.44
CA LEU A 9 39.87 -28.48 -14.07
C LEU A 9 39.52 -26.98 -13.98
N PRO A 10 40.21 -26.06 -14.69
CA PRO A 10 39.87 -24.63 -14.64
C PRO A 10 38.51 -24.33 -15.30
N LEU A 11 38.13 -25.03 -16.37
CA LEU A 11 36.80 -24.88 -16.98
C LEU A 11 35.68 -25.40 -16.07
N ALA A 12 35.86 -26.55 -15.41
CA ALA A 12 34.90 -27.08 -14.46
C ALA A 12 34.75 -26.19 -13.21
N ALA A 13 35.86 -25.60 -12.73
CA ALA A 13 35.81 -24.64 -11.64
C ALA A 13 35.11 -23.32 -12.03
N LEU A 14 35.33 -22.82 -13.25
CA LEU A 14 34.65 -21.62 -13.76
C LEU A 14 33.14 -21.88 -13.93
N LEU A 15 32.77 -23.02 -14.52
CA LEU A 15 31.37 -23.43 -14.69
C LEU A 15 30.68 -23.68 -13.33
N GLY A 16 31.36 -24.34 -12.39
CA GLY A 16 30.87 -24.53 -11.02
C GLY A 16 30.66 -23.21 -10.28
N ALA A 17 31.59 -22.27 -10.38
CA ALA A 17 31.46 -20.94 -9.75
C ALA A 17 30.32 -20.12 -10.36
N THR A 18 30.13 -20.17 -11.69
CA THR A 18 29.02 -19.46 -12.35
C THR A 18 27.65 -20.03 -11.98
N THR A 19 27.51 -21.35 -11.85
CA THR A 19 26.23 -21.98 -11.48
C THR A 19 25.84 -21.66 -10.03
N ILE A 20 26.82 -21.67 -9.11
CA ILE A 20 26.60 -21.26 -7.71
C ILE A 20 26.22 -19.78 -7.62
N GLY A 21 26.94 -18.89 -8.32
CA GLY A 21 26.64 -17.45 -8.31
C GLY A 21 25.25 -17.10 -8.82
N VAL A 22 24.79 -17.74 -9.89
CA VAL A 22 23.44 -17.55 -10.44
C VAL A 22 22.38 -18.09 -9.46
N ALA A 23 22.58 -19.27 -8.87
CA ALA A 23 21.65 -19.82 -7.90
C ALA A 23 21.49 -18.93 -6.66
N SER A 24 22.59 -18.38 -6.13
CA SER A 24 22.55 -17.45 -5.00
C SER A 24 21.77 -16.17 -5.31
N LEU A 25 21.95 -15.61 -6.51
CA LEU A 25 21.23 -14.41 -6.93
C LEU A 25 19.73 -14.66 -7.07
N LEU A 26 19.34 -15.80 -7.65
CA LEU A 26 17.94 -16.21 -7.78
C LEU A 26 17.30 -16.46 -6.42
N ALA A 27 18.00 -17.12 -5.50
CA ALA A 27 17.52 -17.35 -4.14
C ALA A 27 17.34 -16.03 -3.37
N TYR A 28 18.29 -15.11 -3.50
CA TYR A 28 18.20 -13.77 -2.90
C TYR A 28 17.01 -12.99 -3.45
N LYS A 29 16.83 -12.98 -4.77
CA LYS A 29 15.68 -12.33 -5.42
C LYS A 29 14.36 -12.94 -4.94
N ALA A 30 14.22 -14.26 -5.00
CA ALA A 30 13.00 -14.95 -4.56
C ALA A 30 12.69 -14.67 -3.08
N ARG A 31 13.72 -14.59 -2.23
CA ARG A 31 13.55 -14.23 -0.83
C ARG A 31 13.03 -12.80 -0.67
N ALA A 32 13.65 -11.83 -1.36
CA ALA A 32 13.22 -10.44 -1.30
C ALA A 32 11.80 -10.23 -1.85
N GLU A 33 11.38 -11.00 -2.86
CA GLU A 33 10.01 -11.02 -3.37
C GLU A 33 9.04 -11.62 -2.35
N GLN A 34 9.43 -12.72 -1.68
CA GLN A 34 8.62 -13.33 -0.64
C GLN A 34 8.47 -12.41 0.58
N ASP A 35 9.52 -11.72 1.01
CA ASP A 35 9.48 -10.80 2.15
C ASP A 35 8.46 -9.66 1.93
N GLN A 36 8.28 -9.20 0.68
CA GLN A 36 7.26 -8.21 0.33
C GLN A 36 5.84 -8.77 0.46
N VAL A 37 5.62 -10.00 -0.03
CA VAL A 37 4.33 -10.68 0.08
C VAL A 37 4.00 -10.99 1.54
N ASP A 38 4.98 -11.45 2.31
CA ASP A 38 4.84 -11.75 3.74
C ASP A 38 4.51 -10.47 4.53
N PHE A 39 5.14 -9.35 4.21
CA PHE A 39 4.84 -8.05 4.82
C PHE A 39 3.36 -7.69 4.70
N ILE A 40 2.81 -7.67 3.48
CA ILE A 40 1.39 -7.37 3.24
C ILE A 40 0.48 -8.43 3.85
N THR A 41 0.83 -9.71 3.72
CA THR A 41 0.03 -10.81 4.24
C THR A 41 -0.09 -10.77 5.76
N ASN A 42 1.02 -10.54 6.46
CA ASN A 42 1.04 -10.48 7.92
C ASN A 42 0.32 -9.25 8.45
N PHE A 43 0.41 -8.12 7.74
CA PHE A 43 -0.43 -6.96 8.02
C PHE A 43 -1.92 -7.32 8.01
N TYR A 44 -2.42 -7.92 6.91
CA TYR A 44 -3.84 -8.27 6.81
C TYR A 44 -4.29 -9.35 7.79
N LYS A 45 -3.42 -10.31 8.15
CA LYS A 45 -3.71 -11.28 9.22
C LYS A 45 -4.00 -10.58 10.54
N GLY A 46 -3.16 -9.61 10.92
CA GLY A 46 -3.36 -8.80 12.12
C GLY A 46 -4.60 -7.91 11.99
N TYR A 47 -4.68 -7.15 10.91
CA TYR A 47 -5.75 -6.18 10.66
C TYR A 47 -7.15 -6.81 10.69
N LEU A 48 -7.34 -7.93 10.00
CA LEU A 48 -8.61 -8.65 9.94
C LEU A 48 -8.89 -9.54 11.18
N SER A 49 -7.96 -9.63 12.13
CA SER A 49 -8.20 -10.35 13.40
C SER A 49 -8.97 -9.53 14.42
N THR A 50 -8.99 -8.20 14.27
CA THR A 50 -9.65 -7.26 15.19
C THR A 50 -10.93 -6.67 14.58
N PRO A 51 -12.11 -6.85 15.19
CA PRO A 51 -13.38 -6.33 14.66
C PRO A 51 -13.39 -4.81 14.48
N ALA A 52 -12.73 -4.08 15.38
CA ALA A 52 -12.70 -2.63 15.38
C ALA A 52 -11.66 -2.02 14.42
N ARG A 53 -10.93 -2.86 13.65
CA ARG A 53 -9.94 -2.50 12.60
C ARG A 53 -9.28 -1.14 12.81
N ARG A 54 -8.13 -1.15 13.49
CA ARG A 54 -7.45 0.09 13.88
C ARG A 54 -6.55 0.60 12.77
N THR A 55 -6.46 1.92 12.65
CA THR A 55 -5.41 2.58 11.86
C THR A 55 -4.04 2.00 12.25
N PRO A 56 -3.19 1.68 11.28
CA PRO A 56 -1.85 1.19 11.56
C PRO A 56 -1.08 2.21 12.41
N PRO A 57 -0.31 1.79 13.42
CA PRO A 57 0.59 2.69 14.13
C PRO A 57 1.57 3.39 13.17
N ALA A 58 1.92 4.64 13.47
CA ALA A 58 2.92 5.38 12.69
C ALA A 58 4.24 4.60 12.59
N GLY A 59 4.86 4.63 11.42
CA GLY A 59 6.08 3.91 11.07
C GLY A 59 5.93 2.39 10.94
N SER A 60 4.72 1.83 11.03
CA SER A 60 4.51 0.37 10.99
C SER A 60 4.09 -0.19 9.63
N PHE A 61 3.31 0.57 8.86
CA PHE A 61 2.72 0.10 7.61
C PHE A 61 3.00 1.03 6.44
N TYR A 62 2.68 2.31 6.58
CA TYR A 62 2.91 3.31 5.54
C TYR A 62 4.35 3.83 5.56
N SER A 63 4.83 4.31 4.41
CA SER A 63 6.12 5.00 4.30
C SER A 63 6.04 6.33 5.06
N ALA A 64 7.18 6.84 5.52
CA ALA A 64 7.20 8.13 6.22
C ALA A 64 6.60 9.26 5.37
N GLU A 65 6.75 9.20 4.05
CA GLU A 65 6.20 10.18 3.12
C GLU A 65 4.68 10.07 2.98
N LEU A 66 4.14 8.85 2.87
CA LEU A 66 2.70 8.66 2.79
C LEU A 66 2.01 9.00 4.11
N GLU A 67 2.65 8.69 5.25
CA GLU A 67 2.17 9.12 6.58
C GLU A 67 2.12 10.65 6.70
N ALA A 68 3.16 11.35 6.24
CA ALA A 68 3.17 12.81 6.23
C ALA A 68 2.06 13.39 5.34
N LEU A 69 1.78 12.75 4.19
CA LEU A 69 0.72 13.17 3.28
C LEU A 69 -0.68 13.00 3.90
N LEU A 70 -0.92 11.85 4.56
CA LEU A 70 -2.14 11.59 5.32
C LEU A 70 -2.29 12.56 6.49
N ALA A 71 -1.24 12.75 7.29
CA ALA A 71 -1.26 13.67 8.43
C ALA A 71 -1.59 15.11 7.99
N THR A 72 -1.01 15.55 6.87
CA THR A 72 -1.33 16.86 6.27
C THR A 72 -2.81 16.94 5.88
N ASN A 73 -3.37 15.88 5.30
CA ASN A 73 -4.79 15.82 4.95
C ASN A 73 -5.69 15.97 6.18
N HIS A 74 -5.45 15.17 7.21
CA HIS A 74 -6.20 15.25 8.46
C HIS A 74 -6.09 16.64 9.10
N GLU A 75 -4.91 17.26 9.10
CA GLU A 75 -4.70 18.60 9.65
C GLU A 75 -5.48 19.66 8.86
N LEU A 76 -5.37 19.65 7.52
CA LEU A 76 -6.06 20.61 6.66
C LEU A 76 -7.58 20.46 6.76
N CYS A 77 -8.05 19.22 6.75
CA CYS A 77 -9.44 18.92 6.90
C CYS A 77 -9.96 19.39 8.27
N GLY A 78 -9.25 19.07 9.36
CA GLY A 78 -9.66 19.43 10.72
C GLY A 78 -9.75 20.94 10.96
N LYS A 79 -8.96 21.75 10.22
CA LYS A 79 -9.06 23.22 10.25
C LYS A 79 -10.32 23.76 9.56
N LEU A 80 -10.88 23.01 8.62
CA LEU A 80 -12.03 23.42 7.81
C LEU A 80 -13.34 22.78 8.26
N ALA A 81 -13.26 21.60 8.87
CA ALA A 81 -14.39 20.88 9.41
C ALA A 81 -15.06 21.66 10.54
N ARG A 82 -16.38 21.52 10.65
CA ARG A 82 -17.10 21.92 11.87
C ARG A 82 -16.84 20.88 12.96
N ASN A 83 -16.92 21.29 14.23
CA ASN A 83 -16.46 20.51 15.40
C ASN A 83 -17.00 19.07 15.51
N ASP A 84 -18.07 18.72 14.78
CA ASP A 84 -18.72 17.41 14.77
C ASP A 84 -18.57 16.63 13.44
N GLU A 85 -17.93 17.21 12.42
CA GLU A 85 -17.75 16.58 11.11
C GLU A 85 -16.54 15.61 11.16
N ILE A 86 -16.80 14.31 10.90
CA ILE A 86 -15.74 13.33 10.61
C ILE A 86 -15.08 13.71 9.28
N CYS A 87 -13.76 13.62 9.25
CA CYS A 87 -12.99 14.39 8.30
C CYS A 87 -11.59 13.79 8.09
N GLY A 88 -11.14 13.79 6.84
CA GLY A 88 -9.89 13.17 6.38
C GLY A 88 -10.14 12.23 5.20
N TYR A 89 -9.07 11.83 4.51
CA TYR A 89 -9.12 10.97 3.33
C TYR A 89 -9.79 9.61 3.61
N ASP A 90 -9.66 9.11 4.83
CA ASP A 90 -10.24 7.84 5.30
C ASP A 90 -11.57 8.02 6.05
N ALA A 91 -12.18 9.21 6.00
CA ALA A 91 -13.46 9.48 6.67
C ALA A 91 -14.63 8.68 6.10
N ASP A 92 -14.62 8.46 4.78
CA ASP A 92 -15.75 7.85 4.05
C ASP A 92 -15.69 6.32 3.98
N GLY A 93 -14.64 5.70 4.52
CA GLY A 93 -14.53 4.25 4.55
C GLY A 93 -13.16 3.72 4.90
N ASP A 94 -13.08 2.40 5.01
CA ASP A 94 -11.83 1.69 5.27
C ASP A 94 -11.01 1.60 3.97
N VAL A 95 -10.05 2.50 3.83
CA VAL A 95 -9.12 2.57 2.68
C VAL A 95 -8.33 1.27 2.50
N LEU A 96 -8.03 0.56 3.58
CA LEU A 96 -7.32 -0.73 3.53
C LEU A 96 -8.20 -1.86 3.03
N LEU A 97 -9.52 -1.67 3.01
CA LEU A 97 -10.48 -2.62 2.45
C LEU A 97 -11.16 -2.12 1.18
N ASP A 98 -10.93 -0.87 0.78
CA ASP A 98 -11.64 -0.21 -0.31
C ASP A 98 -13.16 -0.40 -0.16
N ALA A 99 -13.66 -0.14 1.05
CA ALA A 99 -15.06 -0.38 1.41
C ALA A 99 -15.51 0.46 2.61
N GLN A 100 -16.76 0.93 2.57
CA GLN A 100 -17.39 1.59 3.73
C GLN A 100 -17.88 0.59 4.77
N GLU A 101 -18.29 -0.59 4.31
CA GLU A 101 -18.83 -1.65 5.14
C GLU A 101 -18.24 -3.01 4.76
N THR A 102 -18.38 -3.98 5.67
CA THR A 102 -17.92 -5.35 5.46
C THR A 102 -18.89 -6.35 6.06
N ALA A 103 -18.83 -7.59 5.62
CA ALA A 103 -19.62 -8.66 6.21
C ALA A 103 -19.38 -8.80 7.73
N PRO A 104 -20.45 -9.04 8.52
CA PRO A 104 -20.31 -9.37 9.93
C PRO A 104 -19.38 -10.56 10.14
N GLY A 105 -18.41 -10.41 11.05
CA GLY A 105 -17.43 -11.46 11.35
C GLY A 105 -16.49 -11.79 10.19
N LEU A 106 -16.28 -10.87 9.25
CA LEU A 106 -15.22 -10.97 8.25
C LEU A 106 -13.87 -11.15 8.95
N ASP A 107 -13.14 -12.18 8.56
CA ASP A 107 -11.79 -12.49 9.02
C ASP A 107 -10.88 -12.82 7.82
N PHE A 108 -9.58 -13.00 8.07
CA PHE A 108 -8.59 -13.27 7.04
C PHE A 108 -8.94 -14.47 6.14
N ASN A 109 -9.47 -15.55 6.73
CA ASN A 109 -9.81 -16.77 5.99
C ASN A 109 -11.09 -16.59 5.18
N LYS A 110 -12.13 -16.02 5.78
CA LYS A 110 -13.42 -15.75 5.10
C LYS A 110 -13.26 -14.77 3.95
N ALA A 111 -12.41 -13.76 4.13
CA ALA A 111 -12.08 -12.80 3.07
C ALA A 111 -11.40 -13.46 1.87
N GLY A 112 -10.87 -14.68 2.02
CA GLY A 112 -10.15 -15.39 0.96
C GLY A 112 -8.92 -14.60 0.51
N PHE A 113 -8.23 -13.96 1.45
CA PHE A 113 -7.13 -13.05 1.16
C PHE A 113 -5.98 -13.76 0.44
N LYS A 114 -5.50 -13.14 -0.65
CA LYS A 114 -4.36 -13.60 -1.43
C LYS A 114 -3.48 -12.41 -1.77
N ALA A 115 -2.16 -12.58 -1.66
CA ALA A 115 -1.18 -11.61 -2.10
C ALA A 115 -0.14 -12.29 -3.01
N VAL A 116 0.26 -11.61 -4.08
CA VAL A 116 1.27 -12.08 -5.03
C VAL A 116 2.23 -10.96 -5.38
N HIS A 117 3.51 -11.30 -5.58
CA HIS A 117 4.50 -10.33 -6.06
C HIS A 117 4.15 -9.88 -7.49
N ALA A 118 4.20 -8.58 -7.74
CA ALA A 118 3.72 -7.95 -8.97
C ALA A 118 4.80 -7.10 -9.67
N GLY A 119 6.07 -7.46 -9.47
CA GLY A 119 7.22 -6.75 -10.00
C GLY A 119 7.89 -5.86 -8.95
N LYS A 120 8.88 -5.08 -9.39
CA LYS A 120 9.80 -4.38 -8.48
C LYS A 120 9.06 -3.57 -7.42
N ALA A 121 9.19 -4.01 -6.17
CA ALA A 121 8.59 -3.39 -4.99
C ALA A 121 7.06 -3.24 -5.10
N ARG A 122 6.38 -4.27 -5.60
CA ARG A 122 4.92 -4.27 -5.79
C ARG A 122 4.31 -5.60 -5.35
N VAL A 123 3.18 -5.52 -4.67
CA VAL A 123 2.38 -6.67 -4.26
C VAL A 123 0.94 -6.43 -4.64
N ASP A 124 0.35 -7.37 -5.39
CA ASP A 124 -1.07 -7.36 -5.71
C ASP A 124 -1.81 -8.21 -4.68
N ALA A 125 -2.78 -7.61 -3.99
CA ALA A 125 -3.66 -8.29 -3.06
C ALA A 125 -5.07 -8.40 -3.64
N SER A 126 -5.76 -9.48 -3.28
CA SER A 126 -7.16 -9.71 -3.61
C SER A 126 -7.88 -10.40 -2.46
N PHE A 127 -9.08 -9.94 -2.14
CA PHE A 127 -9.94 -10.47 -1.09
C PHE A 127 -11.39 -10.07 -1.34
N ASN A 128 -12.34 -10.66 -0.62
CA ASN A 128 -13.75 -10.33 -0.72
C ASN A 128 -14.28 -9.82 0.63
N VAL A 129 -14.81 -8.60 0.64
CA VAL A 129 -15.34 -7.97 1.88
C VAL A 129 -16.74 -8.45 2.25
N PHE A 130 -17.45 -9.09 1.31
CA PHE A 130 -18.74 -9.75 1.51
C PHE A 130 -18.78 -11.11 0.77
N PRO A 131 -18.08 -12.14 1.30
CA PRO A 131 -17.84 -13.40 0.60
C PRO A 131 -19.11 -14.16 0.17
N VAL A 132 -20.22 -13.98 0.90
CA VAL A 132 -21.50 -14.66 0.63
C VAL A 132 -22.30 -13.96 -0.47
N GLN A 133 -22.01 -12.69 -0.73
CA GLN A 133 -22.76 -11.83 -1.65
C GLN A 133 -22.16 -11.79 -3.07
N GLY A 134 -21.10 -12.58 -3.32
CA GLY A 134 -20.54 -12.82 -4.64
C GLY A 134 -19.43 -11.86 -5.04
N LYS A 135 -19.09 -11.87 -6.34
CA LYS A 135 -17.86 -11.25 -6.88
C LYS A 135 -17.88 -9.72 -6.92
N ASN A 136 -19.05 -9.08 -6.80
CA ASN A 136 -19.15 -7.61 -6.80
C ASN A 136 -18.45 -6.97 -5.58
N TYR A 137 -18.19 -7.78 -4.56
CA TYR A 137 -17.50 -7.38 -3.33
C TYR A 137 -16.03 -7.83 -3.31
N GLN A 138 -15.55 -8.35 -4.44
CA GLN A 138 -14.14 -8.57 -4.64
C GLN A 138 -13.41 -7.22 -4.64
N ARG A 139 -12.29 -7.18 -3.96
CA ARG A 139 -11.36 -6.07 -3.89
C ARG A 139 -10.02 -6.49 -4.44
N GLN A 140 -9.35 -5.55 -5.07
CA GLN A 140 -8.03 -5.70 -5.63
C GLN A 140 -7.24 -4.44 -5.30
N ILE A 141 -6.10 -4.60 -4.65
CA ILE A 141 -5.23 -3.48 -4.27
C ILE A 141 -3.81 -3.84 -4.66
N ARG A 142 -3.16 -2.96 -5.42
CA ARG A 142 -1.71 -3.04 -5.66
C ARG A 142 -1.00 -2.12 -4.68
N PHE A 143 -0.18 -2.72 -3.82
CA PHE A 143 0.71 -2.01 -2.93
C PHE A 143 2.02 -1.70 -3.65
N VAL A 144 2.39 -0.43 -3.70
CA VAL A 144 3.74 0.01 -4.07
C VAL A 144 4.54 0.16 -2.78
N LEU A 145 5.65 -0.56 -2.72
CA LEU A 145 6.47 -0.67 -1.52
C LEU A 145 7.73 0.18 -1.64
N LYS A 146 8.20 0.68 -0.50
CA LYS A 146 9.48 1.35 -0.32
C LYS A 146 10.23 0.62 0.79
N LEU A 147 11.51 0.37 0.57
CA LEU A 147 12.38 -0.16 1.62
C LEU A 147 12.91 1.01 2.44
N GLU A 148 12.59 1.03 3.72
CA GLU A 148 13.09 1.98 4.71
C GLU A 148 13.93 1.25 5.75
N ASP A 149 14.57 1.98 6.67
CA ASP A 149 15.50 1.41 7.67
C ASP A 149 14.86 0.30 8.51
N ALA A 150 13.57 0.42 8.79
CA ALA A 150 12.78 -0.54 9.55
C ALA A 150 12.06 -1.59 8.68
N GLY A 151 12.44 -1.73 7.41
CA GLY A 151 11.92 -2.72 6.46
C GLY A 151 10.95 -2.14 5.42
N TRP A 152 10.18 -3.03 4.79
CA TRP A 152 9.20 -2.63 3.77
C TRP A 152 8.09 -1.76 4.36
N ARG A 153 7.69 -0.74 3.60
CA ARG A 153 6.56 0.15 3.88
C ARG A 153 5.74 0.38 2.62
N VAL A 154 4.45 0.64 2.78
CA VAL A 154 3.54 1.00 1.69
C VAL A 154 3.69 2.48 1.39
N ASP A 155 4.15 2.80 0.19
CA ASP A 155 4.32 4.19 -0.27
C ASP A 155 3.17 4.68 -1.15
N ASN A 156 2.44 3.74 -1.77
CA ASN A 156 1.23 4.01 -2.53
C ASN A 156 0.33 2.77 -2.60
N MET A 157 -0.96 2.98 -2.80
CA MET A 157 -1.96 1.94 -3.04
C MET A 157 -2.71 2.28 -4.32
N LEU A 158 -2.83 1.33 -5.24
CA LEU A 158 -3.64 1.49 -6.45
C LEU A 158 -4.86 0.57 -6.34
N PHE A 159 -6.05 1.16 -6.41
CA PHE A 159 -7.30 0.42 -6.31
C PHE A 159 -7.68 -0.14 -7.69
N GLY A 160 -7.75 -1.47 -7.74
CA GLY A 160 -7.98 -2.21 -8.98
C GLY A 160 -9.42 -2.04 -9.46
N THR A 161 -9.58 -1.63 -10.72
CA THR A 161 -10.89 -1.58 -11.38
C THR A 161 -10.84 -2.51 -12.60
N ASN A 162 -11.73 -3.49 -12.66
CA ASN A 162 -11.78 -4.48 -13.74
C ASN A 162 -10.43 -5.18 -14.01
N GLY A 163 -9.64 -5.44 -12.96
CA GLY A 163 -8.32 -6.09 -13.08
C GLY A 163 -7.19 -5.18 -13.56
N ALA A 164 -7.44 -3.89 -13.74
CA ALA A 164 -6.43 -2.90 -14.11
C ALA A 164 -6.07 -2.01 -12.93
N TYR A 165 -4.79 -1.63 -12.84
CA TYR A 165 -4.29 -0.64 -11.88
C TYR A 165 -3.79 0.57 -12.67
N THR A 166 -4.31 1.74 -12.36
CA THR A 166 -3.96 3.00 -13.02
C THR A 166 -3.53 4.02 -11.98
N ASP A 167 -2.69 4.97 -12.38
CA ASP A 167 -2.28 6.06 -11.49
C ASP A 167 -3.43 7.01 -11.14
N ALA A 168 -4.53 6.96 -11.90
CA ALA A 168 -5.75 7.74 -11.63
C ALA A 168 -6.53 7.23 -10.40
N ASN A 169 -6.28 5.99 -9.96
CA ASN A 169 -6.89 5.39 -8.77
C ASN A 169 -5.84 5.16 -7.68
N ALA A 170 -4.81 6.01 -7.66
CA ALA A 170 -3.70 5.88 -6.73
C ALA A 170 -3.96 6.75 -5.50
N MET A 171 -3.98 6.11 -4.33
CA MET A 171 -4.18 6.75 -3.03
C MET A 171 -3.33 8.00 -2.85
N ARG A 172 -2.03 7.95 -3.21
CA ARG A 172 -1.14 9.11 -3.06
C ARG A 172 -1.57 10.30 -3.91
N MET A 173 -2.01 10.05 -5.15
CA MET A 173 -2.49 11.11 -6.04
C MET A 173 -3.80 11.70 -5.52
N ASP A 174 -4.70 10.86 -5.01
CA ASP A 174 -6.00 11.29 -4.48
C ASP A 174 -5.82 12.17 -3.23
N ILE A 175 -5.00 11.74 -2.26
CA ILE A 175 -4.73 12.53 -1.05
C ILE A 175 -4.07 13.86 -1.42
N GLN A 176 -3.12 13.85 -2.37
CA GLN A 176 -2.48 15.09 -2.80
C GLN A 176 -3.50 16.06 -3.42
N HIS A 177 -4.37 15.57 -4.31
CA HIS A 177 -5.42 16.38 -4.92
C HIS A 177 -6.41 16.94 -3.88
N GLU A 178 -6.78 16.13 -2.89
CA GLU A 178 -7.64 16.56 -1.79
C GLU A 178 -6.96 17.65 -0.94
N ASN A 179 -5.67 17.48 -0.61
CA ASN A 179 -4.89 18.49 0.12
C ASN A 179 -4.82 19.81 -0.63
N GLU A 180 -4.57 19.78 -1.94
CA GLU A 180 -4.56 20.98 -2.79
C GLU A 180 -5.93 21.67 -2.77
N THR A 181 -7.03 20.89 -2.82
CA THR A 181 -8.39 21.40 -2.75
C THR A 181 -8.71 22.02 -1.38
N LEU A 182 -8.34 21.37 -0.28
CA LEU A 182 -8.52 21.87 1.07
C LEU A 182 -7.71 23.16 1.30
N LEU A 183 -6.46 23.20 0.83
CA LEU A 183 -5.62 24.40 0.88
C LEU A 183 -6.27 25.58 0.14
N ALA A 184 -6.77 25.36 -1.08
CA ALA A 184 -7.45 26.39 -1.85
C ALA A 184 -8.69 26.93 -1.13
N ARG A 185 -9.48 26.04 -0.51
CA ARG A 185 -10.65 26.42 0.32
C ARG A 185 -10.24 27.23 1.56
N ALA A 186 -9.19 26.81 2.27
CA ALA A 186 -8.69 27.53 3.44
C ALA A 186 -8.22 28.95 3.08
N GLN A 187 -7.53 29.11 1.95
CA GLN A 187 -7.10 30.42 1.45
C GLN A 187 -8.29 31.31 1.07
N ALA A 188 -9.28 30.76 0.35
CA ALA A 188 -10.48 31.50 -0.02
C ALA A 188 -11.27 31.98 1.21
N ASN A 189 -11.44 31.12 2.22
CA ASN A 189 -12.09 31.49 3.48
C ASN A 189 -11.33 32.60 4.22
N SER A 190 -10.00 32.50 4.28
CA SER A 190 -9.15 33.52 4.92
C SER A 190 -9.31 34.90 4.26
N VAL A 191 -9.32 34.94 2.92
CA VAL A 191 -9.53 36.20 2.16
C VAL A 191 -10.95 36.76 2.39
N ALA A 192 -11.97 35.89 2.45
CA ALA A 192 -13.34 36.32 2.73
C ALA A 192 -13.47 36.91 4.15
N THR A 193 -12.85 36.29 5.16
CA THR A 193 -12.84 36.80 6.54
C THR A 193 -12.16 38.17 6.64
N VAL A 194 -11.01 38.37 6.00
CA VAL A 194 -10.31 39.67 5.98
C VAL A 194 -11.13 40.75 5.29
N ARG A 195 -11.86 40.42 4.21
CA ARG A 195 -12.77 41.38 3.55
C ARG A 195 -13.97 41.72 4.42
N ALA A 196 -14.54 40.75 5.14
CA ALA A 196 -15.67 40.97 6.03
C ALA A 196 -15.31 41.84 7.24
N SER A 197 -14.09 41.71 7.78
CA SER A 197 -13.60 42.53 8.91
C SER A 197 -13.06 43.91 8.52
N SER A 198 -12.98 44.21 7.22
CA SER A 198 -12.54 45.52 6.69
C SER A 198 -13.69 46.37 6.12
N LEU A 199 -14.93 45.88 6.18
CA LEU A 199 -16.13 46.66 5.89
C LEU A 199 -16.58 47.41 7.17
N PRO A 200 -16.64 48.77 7.14
CA PRO A 200 -17.03 49.59 8.29
C PRO A 200 -18.52 49.52 8.64
#